data_AF-A0A2N9P936-F1
#
_entry.id   AF-A0A2N9P936-F1
#
_cell.length_a   1.000
_cell.length_b   1.000
_cell.length_c   1.000
_cell.angle_alpha   90.00
_cell.angle_beta   90.00
_cell.angle_gamma   90.00
#
_symmetry.space_group_name_H-M   'P 1'
#
loop_
_entity.id
_entity.type
_entity.pdbx_description
1 polymer ?
#
loop_
_entity_poly.entity_id
_entity_poly.type
_entity_poly.pdbx_seq_one_letter_code
_entity_poly.pdbx_strand_id
1 'polypeptide(L)'
;MNLKFIYSLVFILSYIGIEAQENKLSEIEKQLIIKKQDSIAKIKISQKEAEKEAKRVAKEKEKALKEEKALKEAEADRVKEERRRIEQLEKDKKKMEKQLQKAEKERKMIEDAKKDLAKARDKQEDIYQNIEKEQKKFDKLNQKGKLAPVDIEKWNKKIEKMREKAANQDKKVKKAERELEKL
;
A
#
# COMPACT_ATOMS: atom_id res chain seq x y z
N MET A 1 55.11 113.31 29.70
CA MET A 1 54.31 112.07 29.61
C MET A 1 55.15 110.92 30.12
N ASN A 2 54.72 110.23 31.18
CA ASN A 2 55.52 109.20 31.86
C ASN A 2 55.50 107.89 31.06
N LEU A 3 56.62 107.56 30.42
CA LEU A 3 56.84 106.37 29.59
C LEU A 3 56.45 105.05 30.29
N LYS A 4 56.51 105.01 31.63
CA LYS A 4 56.14 103.86 32.47
C LYS A 4 54.67 103.45 32.37
N PHE A 5 53.76 104.39 32.09
CA PHE A 5 52.33 104.08 31.96
C PHE A 5 51.98 103.36 30.66
N ILE A 6 52.74 103.61 29.58
CA ILE A 6 52.50 103.00 28.27
C ILE A 6 52.90 101.52 28.29
N TYR A 7 54.04 101.19 28.90
CA TYR A 7 54.49 99.80 29.02
C TYR A 7 53.55 98.94 29.89
N SER A 8 52.98 99.51 30.94
CA SER A 8 52.01 98.79 31.78
C SER A 8 50.71 98.48 31.02
N LEU A 9 50.25 99.40 30.17
CA LEU A 9 49.02 99.20 29.40
C LEU A 9 49.18 98.13 28.30
N VAL A 10 50.35 98.10 27.66
CA VAL A 10 50.69 97.09 26.64
C VAL A 10 50.79 95.69 27.26
N PHE A 11 51.33 95.58 28.47
CA PHE A 11 51.47 94.29 29.16
C PHE A 11 50.12 93.68 29.57
N ILE A 12 49.18 94.51 30.04
CA ILE A 12 47.83 94.07 30.39
C ILE A 12 47.04 93.65 29.14
N LEU A 13 47.16 94.40 28.04
CA LEU A 13 46.51 94.04 26.78
C LEU A 13 47.07 92.76 26.16
N SER A 14 48.38 92.48 26.33
CA SER A 14 48.95 91.20 25.90
C SER A 14 48.47 90.01 26.74
N TYR A 15 48.23 90.21 28.04
CA TYR A 15 47.79 89.14 28.94
C TYR A 15 46.35 88.70 28.65
N ILE A 16 45.45 89.65 28.39
CA ILE A 16 44.04 89.38 28.03
C ILE A 16 43.93 88.70 26.65
N GLY A 17 44.87 88.96 25.74
CA GLY A 17 44.91 88.31 24.42
C GLY A 17 45.28 86.82 24.46
N ILE A 18 46.09 86.40 25.43
CA ILE A 18 46.57 85.02 25.55
C ILE A 18 45.49 84.10 26.16
N GLU A 19 44.79 84.55 27.21
CA GLU A 19 43.71 83.76 27.85
C GLU A 19 42.50 83.50 26.93
N ALA A 20 42.25 84.38 25.94
CA ALA A 20 41.14 84.23 25.00
C ALA A 20 41.39 83.19 23.88
N GLN A 21 42.65 82.84 23.59
CA GLN A 21 43.00 81.83 22.59
C GLN A 21 43.10 80.42 23.17
N GLU A 22 43.57 80.25 24.42
CA GLU A 22 43.73 78.92 25.03
C GLU A 22 42.39 78.23 25.34
N ASN A 23 41.33 79.00 25.65
CA ASN A 23 40.04 78.42 26.04
C ASN A 23 39.22 77.88 24.84
N LYS A 24 39.43 78.42 23.63
CA LYS A 24 38.73 77.98 22.41
C LYS A 24 39.25 76.64 21.86
N LEU A 25 40.51 76.30 22.11
CA LEU A 25 41.12 75.05 21.63
C LEU A 25 40.58 73.82 22.40
N SER A 26 40.35 73.96 23.72
CA SER A 26 39.79 72.88 24.57
C SER A 26 38.32 72.55 24.27
N GLU A 27 37.54 73.54 23.82
CA GLU A 27 36.09 73.38 23.59
C GLU A 27 35.79 72.69 22.24
N ILE A 28 36.60 72.95 21.22
CA ILE A 28 36.52 72.28 19.91
C ILE A 28 36.90 70.80 20.03
N GLU A 29 37.94 70.47 20.79
CA GLU A 29 38.33 69.08 21.04
C GLU A 29 37.26 68.33 21.83
N LYS A 30 36.66 68.95 22.86
CA LYS A 30 35.53 68.39 23.60
C LYS A 30 34.31 68.16 22.70
N GLN A 31 33.95 69.09 21.82
CA GLN A 31 32.89 68.90 20.84
C GLN A 31 33.18 67.77 19.83
N LEU A 32 34.44 67.62 19.42
CA LEU A 32 34.85 66.55 18.50
C LEU A 32 34.77 65.16 19.17
N ILE A 33 35.12 65.07 20.45
CA ILE A 33 35.01 63.85 21.27
C ILE A 33 33.53 63.47 21.49
N ILE A 34 32.67 64.45 21.80
CA ILE A 34 31.22 64.24 21.96
C ILE A 34 30.60 63.75 20.64
N LYS A 35 30.90 64.39 19.50
CA LYS A 35 30.40 63.95 18.17
C LYS A 35 30.87 62.54 17.80
N LYS A 36 32.12 62.17 18.14
CA LYS A 36 32.65 60.82 17.93
C LYS A 36 31.96 59.79 18.85
N GLN A 37 31.72 60.11 20.12
CA GLN A 37 30.97 59.25 21.04
C GLN A 37 29.52 59.05 20.59
N ASP A 38 28.84 60.10 20.11
CA ASP A 38 27.48 60.01 19.57
C ASP A 38 27.41 59.15 18.30
N SER A 39 28.42 59.23 17.44
CA SER A 39 28.54 58.39 16.25
C SER A 39 28.79 56.92 16.60
N ILE A 40 29.66 56.65 17.58
CA ILE A 40 29.92 55.29 18.08
C ILE A 40 28.66 54.70 18.73
N ALA A 41 27.90 55.52 19.48
CA ALA A 41 26.64 55.10 20.09
C ALA A 41 25.59 54.75 19.03
N LYS A 42 25.42 55.58 17.98
CA LYS A 42 24.54 55.29 16.84
C LYS A 42 24.92 54.00 16.11
N ILE A 43 26.21 53.78 15.86
CA ILE A 43 26.70 52.56 15.20
C ILE A 43 26.41 51.33 16.08
N LYS A 44 26.61 51.40 17.40
CA LYS A 44 26.28 50.30 18.33
C LYS A 44 24.79 50.00 18.39
N ILE A 45 23.93 51.02 18.33
CA ILE A 45 22.47 50.84 18.29
C ILE A 45 22.07 50.15 16.99
N SER A 46 22.57 50.64 15.85
CA SER A 46 22.31 50.04 14.54
C SER A 46 22.83 48.60 14.43
N GLN A 47 24.01 48.29 14.99
CA GLN A 47 24.52 46.91 15.05
C GLN A 47 23.65 46.01 15.94
N LYS A 48 23.15 46.49 17.07
CA LYS A 48 22.22 45.74 17.93
C LYS A 48 20.87 45.48 17.26
N GLU A 49 20.36 46.44 16.49
CA GLU A 49 19.13 46.27 15.72
C GLU A 49 19.32 45.27 14.58
N ALA A 50 20.44 45.37 13.84
CA ALA A 50 20.79 44.41 12.80
C ALA A 50 20.98 42.99 13.36
N GLU A 51 21.60 42.83 14.54
CA GLU A 51 21.76 41.53 15.19
C GLU A 51 20.42 40.95 15.68
N LYS A 52 19.53 41.80 16.22
CA LYS A 52 18.17 41.38 16.61
C LYS A 52 17.34 40.95 15.40
N GLU A 53 17.43 41.68 14.30
CA GLU A 53 16.72 41.35 13.07
C GLU A 53 17.28 40.08 12.43
N ALA A 54 18.60 39.93 12.36
CA ALA A 54 19.24 38.69 11.91
C ALA A 54 18.84 37.49 12.78
N LYS A 55 18.74 37.65 14.11
CA LYS A 55 18.25 36.59 15.01
C LYS A 55 16.77 36.26 14.80
N ARG A 56 15.92 37.25 14.48
CA ARG A 56 14.51 37.02 14.14
C ARG A 56 14.35 36.27 12.84
N VAL A 57 15.03 36.73 11.79
CA VAL A 57 15.05 36.08 10.48
C VAL A 57 15.61 34.66 10.56
N ALA A 58 16.67 34.43 11.34
CA ALA A 58 17.23 33.09 11.57
C ALA A 58 16.22 32.17 12.28
N LYS A 59 15.51 32.66 13.30
CA LYS A 59 14.48 31.89 14.01
C LYS A 59 13.27 31.58 13.13
N GLU A 60 12.84 32.50 12.27
CA GLU A 60 11.75 32.26 11.33
C GLU A 60 12.15 31.24 10.26
N LYS A 61 13.37 31.34 9.71
CA LYS A 61 13.90 30.34 8.78
C LYS A 61 14.02 28.96 9.41
N GLU A 62 14.44 28.87 10.67
CA GLU A 62 14.51 27.59 11.40
C GLU A 62 13.12 26.99 11.64
N LYS A 63 12.12 27.82 12.00
CA LYS A 63 10.73 27.38 12.14
C LYS A 63 10.14 26.91 10.81
N ALA A 64 10.32 27.68 9.74
CA ALA A 64 9.87 27.31 8.40
C ALA A 64 10.52 25.98 7.93
N LEU A 65 11.81 25.78 8.19
CA LEU A 65 12.50 24.53 7.85
C LEU A 65 11.99 23.34 8.68
N LYS A 66 11.66 23.55 9.95
CA LYS A 66 11.07 22.51 10.81
C LYS A 66 9.66 22.14 10.37
N GLU A 67 8.83 23.13 10.04
CA GLU A 67 7.47 22.92 9.51
C GLU A 67 7.52 22.21 8.15
N GLU A 68 8.41 22.61 7.24
CA GLU A 68 8.57 21.94 5.95
C GLU A 68 9.03 20.48 6.11
N LYS A 69 9.96 20.21 7.02
CA LYS A 69 10.38 18.82 7.33
C LYS A 69 9.24 18.01 7.93
N ALA A 70 8.48 18.57 8.87
CA ALA A 70 7.33 17.89 9.48
C ALA A 70 6.23 17.58 8.45
N LEU A 71 5.96 18.51 7.51
CA LEU A 71 5.02 18.29 6.42
C LEU A 71 5.49 17.19 5.46
N LYS A 72 6.78 17.20 5.08
CA LYS A 72 7.36 16.16 4.22
C LYS A 72 7.36 14.78 4.89
N GLU A 73 7.64 14.71 6.18
CA GLU A 73 7.61 13.46 6.96
C GLU A 73 6.17 12.93 7.08
N ALA A 74 5.21 13.80 7.41
CA ALA A 74 3.80 13.43 7.46
C ALA A 74 3.27 12.95 6.09
N GLU A 75 3.68 13.59 4.99
CA GLU A 75 3.29 13.15 3.65
C GLU A 75 3.95 11.82 3.26
N ALA A 76 5.22 11.63 3.58
CA ALA A 76 5.90 10.35 3.38
C ALA A 76 5.24 9.20 4.15
N ASP A 77 4.84 9.44 5.40
CA ASP A 77 4.12 8.46 6.21
C ASP A 77 2.73 8.14 5.65
N ARG A 78 2.00 9.16 5.18
CA ARG A 78 0.70 8.96 4.51
C ARG A 78 0.84 8.13 3.23
N VAL A 79 1.81 8.45 2.38
CA VAL A 79 2.08 7.70 1.14
C VAL A 79 2.48 6.25 1.46
N LYS A 80 3.31 6.04 2.49
CA LYS A 80 3.72 4.70 2.93
C LYS A 80 2.54 3.88 3.43
N GLU A 81 1.64 4.49 4.20
CA GLU A 81 0.44 3.80 4.71
C GLU A 81 -0.55 3.49 3.60
N GLU A 82 -0.76 4.41 2.66
CA GLU A 82 -1.60 4.18 1.49
C GLU A 82 -1.03 3.07 0.59
N ARG A 83 0.29 3.05 0.37
CA ARG A 83 0.97 1.95 -0.34
C ARG A 83 0.78 0.61 0.36
N ARG A 84 0.90 0.57 1.69
CA ARG A 84 0.65 -0.65 2.48
C ARG A 84 -0.79 -1.12 2.35
N ARG A 85 -1.75 -0.18 2.39
CA ARG A 85 -3.17 -0.48 2.23
C ARG A 85 -3.48 -1.04 0.84
N ILE A 86 -2.92 -0.44 -0.21
CA ILE A 86 -3.04 -0.95 -1.59
C ILE A 86 -2.45 -2.34 -1.70
N GLU A 87 -1.23 -2.56 -1.18
CA GLU A 87 -0.56 -3.86 -1.22
C GLU A 87 -1.37 -4.94 -0.48
N GLN A 88 -1.98 -4.59 0.67
CA GLN A 88 -2.85 -5.50 1.41
C GLN A 88 -4.12 -5.83 0.62
N LEU A 89 -4.77 -4.83 0.02
CA LEU A 89 -5.95 -5.03 -0.81
C LEU A 89 -5.65 -5.90 -2.03
N GLU A 90 -4.49 -5.74 -2.67
CA GLU A 90 -4.06 -6.60 -3.78
C GLU A 90 -3.80 -8.04 -3.33
N LYS A 91 -3.12 -8.22 -2.18
CA LYS A 91 -2.92 -9.55 -1.59
C LYS A 91 -4.24 -10.24 -1.29
N ASP A 92 -5.20 -9.52 -0.73
CA ASP A 92 -6.50 -10.06 -0.36
C ASP A 92 -7.34 -10.36 -1.61
N LYS A 93 -7.36 -9.47 -2.62
CA LYS A 93 -7.96 -9.77 -3.93
C LYS A 93 -7.38 -11.03 -4.55
N LYS A 94 -6.05 -11.18 -4.56
CA LYS A 94 -5.36 -12.35 -5.11
C LYS A 94 -5.69 -13.64 -4.34
N LYS A 95 -5.85 -13.56 -3.01
CA LYS A 95 -6.30 -14.72 -2.21
C LYS A 95 -7.73 -15.09 -2.54
N MET A 96 -8.63 -14.12 -2.63
CA MET A 96 -10.03 -14.33 -2.97
C MET A 96 -10.17 -14.93 -4.37
N GLU A 97 -9.45 -14.42 -5.36
CA GLU A 97 -9.43 -14.96 -6.71
C GLU A 97 -8.95 -16.42 -6.73
N LYS A 98 -7.87 -16.75 -6.01
CA LYS A 98 -7.40 -18.13 -5.87
C LYS A 98 -8.42 -19.04 -5.21
N GLN A 99 -9.14 -18.56 -4.19
CA GLN A 99 -10.19 -19.32 -3.53
C GLN A 99 -11.37 -19.57 -4.46
N LEU A 100 -11.81 -18.54 -5.19
CA LEU A 100 -12.87 -18.67 -6.20
C LEU A 100 -12.47 -19.66 -7.30
N GLN A 101 -11.25 -19.58 -7.81
CA GLN A 101 -10.76 -20.51 -8.84
C GLN A 101 -10.69 -21.96 -8.33
N LYS A 102 -10.30 -22.18 -7.07
CA LYS A 102 -10.33 -23.52 -6.46
C LYS A 102 -11.75 -24.05 -6.34
N ALA A 103 -12.66 -23.22 -5.81
CA ALA A 103 -14.06 -23.59 -5.66
C ALA A 103 -14.74 -23.87 -7.01
N GLU A 104 -14.40 -23.12 -8.07
CA GLU A 104 -14.89 -23.37 -9.42
C GLU A 104 -14.37 -24.69 -9.99
N LYS A 105 -13.08 -25.00 -9.79
CA LYS A 105 -12.50 -26.28 -10.19
C LYS A 105 -13.14 -27.45 -9.46
N GLU A 106 -13.35 -27.34 -8.15
CA GLU A 106 -14.03 -28.35 -7.33
C GLU A 106 -15.47 -28.57 -7.82
N ARG A 107 -16.22 -27.48 -8.04
CA ARG A 107 -17.58 -27.56 -8.62
C ARG A 107 -17.59 -28.28 -9.96
N LYS A 108 -16.66 -27.95 -10.85
CA LYS A 108 -16.55 -28.59 -12.16
C LYS A 108 -16.21 -30.08 -12.05
N MET A 109 -15.30 -30.45 -11.16
CA MET A 109 -14.96 -31.86 -10.91
C MET A 109 -16.17 -32.64 -10.37
N ILE A 110 -16.93 -32.06 -9.46
CA ILE A 110 -18.17 -32.66 -8.93
C ILE A 110 -19.22 -32.80 -10.04
N GLU A 111 -19.38 -31.79 -10.89
CA GLU A 111 -20.33 -31.83 -12.01
C GLU A 111 -19.97 -32.91 -13.04
N ASP A 112 -18.69 -32.98 -13.43
CA ASP A 112 -18.18 -34.00 -14.34
C ASP A 112 -18.37 -35.41 -13.75
N ALA A 113 -18.05 -35.60 -12.47
CA ALA A 113 -18.26 -36.88 -11.77
C ALA A 113 -19.74 -37.27 -11.68
N LYS A 114 -20.65 -36.32 -11.41
CA LYS A 114 -22.10 -36.56 -11.45
C LYS A 114 -22.58 -36.98 -12.83
N LYS A 115 -22.06 -36.32 -13.88
CA LYS A 115 -22.39 -36.64 -15.27
C LYS A 115 -21.94 -38.05 -15.66
N ASP A 116 -20.76 -38.45 -15.22
CA ASP A 116 -20.25 -39.80 -15.49
C ASP A 116 -21.00 -40.87 -14.71
N LEU A 117 -21.39 -40.59 -13.46
CA LEU A 117 -22.29 -41.45 -12.69
C LEU A 117 -23.65 -41.62 -13.39
N ALA A 118 -24.26 -40.52 -13.84
CA ALA A 118 -25.53 -40.55 -14.57
C ALA A 118 -25.44 -41.43 -15.83
N LYS A 119 -24.43 -41.18 -16.68
CA LYS A 119 -24.19 -42.02 -17.88
C LYS A 119 -23.96 -43.50 -17.54
N ALA A 120 -23.30 -43.79 -16.42
CA ALA A 120 -23.05 -45.16 -16.00
C ALA A 120 -24.36 -45.84 -15.54
N ARG A 121 -25.24 -45.11 -14.85
CA ARG A 121 -26.57 -45.56 -14.43
C ARG A 121 -27.50 -45.76 -15.63
N ASP A 122 -27.52 -44.85 -16.59
CA ASP A 122 -28.33 -44.99 -17.82
C ASP A 122 -27.95 -46.28 -18.58
N LYS A 123 -26.65 -46.51 -18.78
CA LYS A 123 -26.16 -47.75 -19.40
C LYS A 123 -26.50 -49.00 -18.60
N GLN A 124 -26.52 -48.90 -17.27
CA GLN A 124 -26.90 -50.02 -16.40
C GLN A 124 -28.38 -50.34 -16.59
N GLU A 125 -29.24 -49.33 -16.62
CA GLU A 125 -30.66 -49.49 -16.88
C GLU A 125 -30.92 -50.12 -18.25
N ASP A 126 -30.27 -49.62 -19.31
CA ASP A 126 -30.37 -50.18 -20.66
C ASP A 126 -30.02 -51.67 -20.71
N ILE A 127 -28.94 -52.07 -20.00
CA ILE A 127 -28.55 -53.48 -19.91
C ILE A 127 -29.63 -54.31 -19.21
N TYR A 128 -30.17 -53.83 -18.08
CA TYR A 128 -31.22 -54.54 -17.36
C TYR A 128 -32.52 -54.66 -18.18
N GLN A 129 -32.94 -53.60 -18.86
CA GLN A 129 -34.11 -53.64 -19.74
C GLN A 129 -33.92 -54.65 -20.89
N ASN A 130 -32.71 -54.74 -21.44
CA ASN A 130 -32.39 -55.72 -22.48
C ASN A 130 -32.39 -57.15 -21.95
N ILE A 131 -31.82 -57.39 -20.76
CA ILE A 131 -31.88 -58.70 -20.08
C ILE A 131 -33.34 -59.11 -19.87
N GLU A 132 -34.17 -58.20 -19.36
CA GLU A 132 -35.58 -58.47 -19.09
C GLU A 132 -36.35 -58.82 -20.38
N LYS A 133 -36.13 -58.06 -21.47
CA LYS A 133 -36.75 -58.33 -22.77
C LYS A 133 -36.35 -59.70 -23.32
N GLU A 134 -35.07 -60.05 -23.24
CA GLU A 134 -34.57 -61.33 -23.73
C GLU A 134 -35.02 -62.50 -22.85
N GLN A 135 -35.05 -62.32 -21.53
CA GLN A 135 -35.60 -63.30 -20.58
C GLN A 135 -37.09 -63.55 -20.85
N LYS A 136 -37.90 -62.50 -21.01
CA LYS A 136 -39.34 -62.61 -21.35
C LYS A 136 -39.54 -63.35 -22.68
N LYS A 137 -38.69 -63.09 -23.67
CA LYS A 137 -38.76 -63.77 -24.98
C LYS A 137 -38.38 -65.25 -24.85
N PHE A 138 -37.33 -65.55 -24.11
CA PHE A 138 -36.92 -66.92 -23.81
C PHE A 138 -38.03 -67.68 -23.08
N ASP A 139 -38.55 -67.15 -21.97
CA ASP A 139 -39.59 -67.77 -21.16
C ASP A 139 -40.83 -68.07 -22.01
N LYS A 140 -41.27 -67.10 -22.83
CA LYS A 140 -42.42 -67.27 -23.74
C LYS A 140 -42.21 -68.36 -24.79
N LEU A 141 -41.01 -68.50 -25.34
CA LEU A 141 -40.70 -69.54 -26.35
C LEU A 141 -40.56 -70.92 -25.68
N ASN A 142 -39.94 -70.96 -24.51
CA ASN A 142 -39.74 -72.17 -23.73
C ASN A 142 -41.07 -72.74 -23.21
N GLN A 143 -41.93 -71.89 -22.64
CA GLN A 143 -43.28 -72.28 -22.20
C GLN A 143 -44.15 -72.84 -23.34
N LYS A 144 -43.96 -72.34 -24.56
CA LYS A 144 -44.66 -72.83 -25.75
C LYS A 144 -44.06 -74.13 -26.33
N GLY A 145 -43.00 -74.66 -25.74
CA GLY A 145 -42.27 -75.82 -26.27
C GLY A 145 -41.63 -75.58 -27.63
N LYS A 146 -41.40 -74.31 -28.02
CA LYS A 146 -40.87 -73.92 -29.33
C LYS A 146 -39.34 -73.91 -29.41
N LEU A 147 -38.66 -74.33 -28.34
CA LEU A 147 -37.20 -74.37 -28.27
C LEU A 147 -36.74 -75.82 -28.18
N ALA A 148 -35.82 -76.20 -29.06
CA ALA A 148 -35.07 -77.44 -28.90
C ALA A 148 -34.06 -77.31 -27.74
N PRO A 149 -33.62 -78.42 -27.12
CA PRO A 149 -32.65 -78.38 -26.02
C PRO A 149 -31.37 -77.57 -26.34
N VAL A 150 -30.88 -77.69 -27.57
CA VAL A 150 -29.69 -76.94 -28.05
C VAL A 150 -29.95 -75.43 -28.09
N ASP A 151 -31.16 -75.01 -28.45
CA ASP A 151 -31.51 -73.60 -28.48
C ASP A 151 -31.71 -73.04 -27.08
N ILE A 152 -32.27 -73.82 -26.15
CA ILE A 152 -32.35 -73.46 -24.73
C ILE A 152 -30.96 -73.16 -24.18
N GLU A 153 -29.96 -74.00 -24.47
CA GLU A 153 -28.59 -73.78 -24.03
C GLU A 153 -27.99 -72.49 -24.62
N LYS A 154 -28.23 -72.21 -25.91
CA LYS A 154 -27.79 -70.95 -26.56
C LYS A 154 -28.42 -69.72 -25.89
N TRP A 155 -29.71 -69.78 -25.58
CA TRP A 155 -30.42 -68.71 -24.89
C TRP A 155 -29.87 -68.47 -23.49
N ASN A 156 -29.66 -69.54 -22.71
CA ASN A 156 -29.06 -69.45 -21.38
C ASN A 156 -27.66 -68.82 -21.45
N LYS A 157 -26.80 -69.26 -22.38
CA LYS A 157 -25.47 -68.65 -22.60
C LYS A 157 -25.55 -67.17 -22.97
N LYS A 158 -26.52 -66.77 -23.80
CA LYS A 158 -26.73 -65.36 -24.18
C LYS A 158 -27.14 -64.51 -22.99
N ILE A 159 -28.12 -64.97 -22.20
CA ILE A 159 -28.61 -64.27 -21.00
C ILE A 159 -27.48 -64.18 -19.97
N GLU A 160 -26.69 -65.24 -19.78
CA GLU A 160 -25.55 -65.23 -18.84
C GLU A 160 -24.50 -64.19 -19.24
N LYS A 161 -24.12 -64.11 -20.53
CA LYS A 161 -23.22 -63.06 -21.04
C LYS A 161 -23.77 -61.66 -20.80
N MET A 162 -25.09 -61.46 -20.88
CA MET A 162 -25.70 -60.17 -20.57
C MET A 162 -25.66 -59.86 -19.07
N ARG A 163 -25.90 -60.85 -18.20
CA ARG A 163 -25.75 -60.71 -16.74
C ARG A 163 -24.32 -60.39 -16.33
N GLU A 164 -23.33 -61.01 -16.97
CA GLU A 164 -21.92 -60.67 -16.76
C GLU A 164 -21.62 -59.21 -17.15
N LYS A 165 -22.14 -58.74 -18.29
CA LYS A 165 -22.06 -57.32 -18.68
C LYS A 165 -22.71 -56.41 -17.64
N ALA A 166 -23.88 -56.78 -17.10
CA ALA A 166 -24.55 -56.03 -16.05
C ALA A 166 -23.70 -55.95 -14.77
N ALA A 167 -23.10 -57.06 -14.34
CA ALA A 167 -22.21 -57.09 -13.17
C ALA A 167 -20.96 -56.21 -13.37
N ASN A 168 -20.37 -56.23 -14.57
CA ASN A 168 -19.25 -55.35 -14.90
C ASN A 168 -19.66 -53.87 -14.95
N GLN A 169 -20.88 -53.56 -15.41
CA GLN A 169 -21.40 -52.20 -15.39
C GLN A 169 -21.72 -51.73 -13.96
N ASP A 170 -22.25 -52.60 -13.10
CA ASP A 170 -22.49 -52.31 -11.68
C ASP A 170 -21.17 -51.94 -10.95
N LYS A 171 -20.07 -52.64 -11.25
CA LYS A 171 -18.74 -52.26 -10.75
C LYS A 171 -18.32 -50.86 -11.19
N LYS A 172 -18.61 -50.47 -12.44
CA LYS A 172 -18.29 -49.13 -12.96
C LYS A 172 -19.12 -48.04 -12.28
N VAL A 173 -20.41 -48.31 -12.08
CA VAL A 173 -21.31 -47.42 -11.34
C VAL A 173 -20.80 -47.22 -9.92
N LYS A 174 -20.54 -48.31 -9.18
CA LYS A 174 -19.97 -48.25 -7.82
C LYS A 174 -18.64 -47.51 -7.77
N LYS A 175 -17.81 -47.64 -8.81
CA LYS A 175 -16.56 -46.90 -8.91
C LYS A 175 -16.83 -45.39 -9.07
N ALA A 176 -17.75 -45.00 -9.96
CA ALA A 176 -18.13 -43.60 -10.16
C ALA A 176 -18.78 -42.98 -8.92
N GLU A 177 -19.59 -43.74 -8.17
CA GLU A 177 -20.16 -43.31 -6.88
C GLU A 177 -19.08 -43.02 -5.85
N ARG A 178 -18.10 -43.92 -5.71
CA ARG A 178 -16.97 -43.72 -4.79
C ARG A 178 -16.06 -42.57 -5.22
N GLU A 179 -15.91 -42.34 -6.52
CA GLU A 179 -15.15 -41.19 -7.02
C GLU A 179 -15.88 -39.89 -6.72
N LEU A 180 -17.20 -39.84 -6.86
CA LEU A 180 -18.01 -38.69 -6.49
C LEU A 180 -18.03 -38.44 -4.97
N GLU A 181 -18.07 -39.49 -4.14
CA GLU A 181 -18.05 -39.37 -2.68
C GLU A 181 -16.71 -38.86 -2.12
N LYS A 182 -15.61 -39.04 -2.86
CA LYS A 182 -14.27 -38.58 -2.48
C LYS A 182 -13.98 -37.12 -2.84
N LEU A 183 -14.81 -36.52 -3.69
CA LEU A 183 -14.68 -35.13 -4.16
C LEU A 183 -15.47 -34.18 -3.26
#